data_AF-A0AAV5D6X6-F1
#
_entry.id   AF-A0AAV5D6X6-F1
#
_cell.length_a   1.000
_cell.length_b   1.000
_cell.length_c   1.000
_cell.angle_alpha   90.00
_cell.angle_beta   90.00
_cell.angle_gamma   90.00
#
_symmetry.space_group_name_H-M   'P 1'
#
loop_
_entity.id
_entity.type
_entity.pdbx_description
1 polymer ?
#
loop_
_entity_poly.entity_id
_entity_poly.type
_entity_poly.pdbx_seq_one_letter_code
_entity_poly.pdbx_strand_id
1 'polypeptide(L)'
;MNNNFTGPIPESLGNLSSLIAMSLGNLNTLQFINLEHNSLSEEIPRSLYNLSSLIFFAVGGNNLRDHIPVDIGDKFPGIGTFSVEGNQFSGGYNDITGSIPLDIGNLVGLDLLEMEHTFVSGAIPDSICSFEAECEALSRARHRCLIKIITCCSSIDPQGQEFKALVFEIMPNGSLDDWLHPKSDSGVSSNTLNLSQRLDIAVDIVDALDYLHNHCDPQIIHCDLKPSNILLAEDMSAPVADFGISKVLSENAINAENNSNSTIGIRGSIGYVAPEYGEGSSVSTLGDVYSLGILLLEMFTGRSPIDDMFRGTLDLHKFSEYALPDRISEIVDSTVCLQAENYDSITRSKTDNCLVSVIALGISCSKKNPRERTLIQNAAAEMHAIRDAYLIVARSVAVE
;
A
#
# COMPACT_ATOMS: atom_id res chain seq x y z
N MET A 1 -25.53 -7.45 28.40
CA MET A 1 -26.28 -8.18 29.47
C MET A 1 -25.29 -8.40 30.61
N ASN A 2 -25.54 -7.92 31.82
CA ASN A 2 -24.57 -8.10 32.91
C ASN A 2 -24.91 -9.37 33.68
N ASN A 3 -24.07 -10.40 33.53
CA ASN A 3 -24.12 -11.59 34.38
C ASN A 3 -22.98 -11.51 35.40
N ASN A 4 -23.06 -12.26 36.50
CA ASN A 4 -22.06 -12.26 37.56
C ASN A 4 -21.20 -13.53 37.51
N PHE A 5 -20.86 -14.00 36.30
CA PHE A 5 -20.03 -15.19 36.15
C PHE A 5 -18.59 -14.92 36.58
N THR A 6 -17.98 -15.87 37.29
CA THR A 6 -16.63 -15.79 37.85
C THR A 6 -15.82 -17.05 37.51
N GLY A 7 -14.49 -16.94 37.60
CA GLY A 7 -13.58 -18.05 37.35
C GLY A 7 -13.20 -18.23 35.87
N PRO A 8 -12.48 -19.31 35.52
CA PRO A 8 -12.03 -19.55 34.15
C PRO A 8 -13.19 -19.93 33.23
N ILE A 9 -13.05 -19.62 31.94
CA ILE A 9 -13.92 -20.17 30.90
C ILE A 9 -13.65 -21.67 30.83
N PRO A 10 -14.64 -22.55 31.09
CA PRO A 10 -14.39 -23.98 31.16
C PRO A 10 -14.00 -24.53 29.79
N GLU A 11 -12.95 -25.36 29.71
CA GLU A 11 -12.53 -26.03 28.46
C GLU A 11 -13.66 -26.81 27.80
N SER A 12 -14.59 -27.31 28.62
CA SER A 12 -15.77 -28.00 28.15
C SER A 12 -16.60 -27.13 27.22
N LEU A 13 -16.61 -25.79 27.34
CA LEU A 13 -17.38 -24.88 26.49
C LEU A 13 -17.06 -25.06 25.00
N GLY A 14 -15.79 -25.31 24.64
CA GLY A 14 -15.39 -25.67 23.28
C GLY A 14 -15.49 -27.16 22.92
N ASN A 15 -15.97 -28.00 23.85
CA ASN A 15 -16.11 -29.46 23.75
C ASN A 15 -17.53 -29.96 24.13
N LEU A 16 -18.51 -29.04 24.28
CA LEU A 16 -19.87 -29.34 24.76
C LEU A 16 -20.74 -29.95 23.64
N SER A 17 -20.48 -31.21 23.28
CA SER A 17 -21.28 -32.04 22.35
C SER A 17 -22.75 -32.30 22.78
N SER A 18 -23.30 -31.57 23.75
CA SER A 18 -24.65 -31.80 24.29
C SER A 18 -25.44 -30.55 24.71
N LEU A 19 -25.01 -29.33 24.35
CA LEU A 19 -25.83 -28.12 24.58
C LEU A 19 -26.62 -27.75 23.31
N ILE A 20 -27.95 -27.84 23.38
CA ILE A 20 -28.87 -27.90 22.22
C ILE A 20 -29.64 -26.57 21.95
N ALA A 21 -29.46 -25.48 22.71
CA ALA A 21 -29.97 -24.13 22.36
C ALA A 21 -29.35 -23.04 23.26
N MET A 22 -28.91 -21.87 22.76
CA MET A 22 -29.71 -20.87 22.03
C MET A 22 -29.36 -20.83 20.52
N SER A 23 -30.29 -21.33 19.70
CA SER A 23 -30.33 -21.39 18.22
C SER A 23 -29.48 -22.45 17.49
N LEU A 24 -29.99 -23.70 17.52
CA LEU A 24 -30.05 -24.69 16.41
C LEU A 24 -28.87 -24.79 15.43
N GLY A 25 -27.90 -25.66 15.75
CA GLY A 25 -27.02 -26.28 14.76
C GLY A 25 -25.81 -27.01 15.37
N ASN A 26 -25.27 -27.98 14.64
CA ASN A 26 -24.07 -28.79 14.90
C ASN A 26 -22.89 -27.93 15.43
N LEU A 27 -21.98 -28.39 16.30
CA LEU A 27 -20.92 -27.50 16.86
C LEU A 27 -19.93 -26.91 15.82
N ASN A 28 -19.98 -27.38 14.57
CA ASN A 28 -19.44 -26.69 13.39
C ASN A 28 -20.37 -25.58 12.85
N THR A 29 -21.26 -25.02 13.68
CA THR A 29 -22.20 -23.95 13.35
C THR A 29 -22.36 -22.97 14.51
N LEU A 30 -21.53 -23.04 15.55
CA LEU A 30 -21.59 -22.04 16.61
C LEU A 30 -21.09 -20.72 16.03
N GLN A 31 -22.03 -19.80 15.83
CA GLN A 31 -21.77 -18.52 15.19
C GLN A 31 -21.60 -17.38 16.19
N PHE A 32 -22.14 -17.51 17.41
CA PHE A 32 -22.20 -16.42 18.38
C PHE A 32 -21.70 -16.86 19.76
N ILE A 33 -20.68 -16.18 20.26
CA ILE A 33 -20.22 -16.20 21.65
C ILE A 33 -20.28 -14.77 22.17
N ASN A 34 -21.14 -14.53 23.16
CA ASN A 34 -21.15 -13.28 23.93
C ASN A 34 -21.04 -13.62 25.42
N LEU A 35 -19.92 -13.23 26.02
CA LEU A 35 -19.60 -13.36 27.44
C LEU A 35 -19.24 -12.00 28.06
N GLU A 36 -19.66 -10.90 27.43
CA GLU A 36 -19.29 -9.55 27.83
C GLU A 36 -19.78 -9.20 29.24
N HIS A 37 -19.03 -8.31 29.89
CA HIS A 37 -19.35 -7.71 31.19
C HIS A 37 -19.64 -8.75 32.29
N ASN A 38 -18.65 -9.60 32.54
CA ASN A 38 -18.64 -10.58 33.62
C ASN A 38 -17.35 -10.42 34.48
N SER A 39 -17.09 -11.35 35.38
CA SER A 39 -15.85 -11.42 36.18
C SER A 39 -15.04 -12.67 35.83
N LEU A 40 -15.07 -13.09 34.56
CA LEU A 40 -14.29 -14.22 34.06
C LEU A 40 -12.79 -13.90 34.09
N SER A 41 -11.95 -14.90 34.30
CA SER A 41 -10.51 -14.75 34.46
C SER A 41 -9.73 -15.84 33.74
N GLU A 42 -8.40 -15.77 33.76
CA GLU A 42 -7.49 -16.72 33.08
C GLU A 42 -7.54 -16.64 31.54
N GLU A 43 -6.93 -17.61 30.85
CA GLU A 43 -6.84 -17.68 29.39
C GLU A 43 -8.14 -18.17 28.74
N ILE A 44 -8.37 -17.82 27.47
CA ILE A 44 -9.45 -18.44 26.69
C ILE A 44 -9.01 -19.87 26.32
N PRO A 45 -9.86 -20.89 26.53
CA PRO A 45 -9.58 -22.24 26.06
C PRO A 45 -9.28 -22.27 24.56
N ARG A 46 -8.17 -22.93 24.18
CA ARG A 46 -7.74 -23.08 22.77
C ARG A 46 -8.81 -23.68 21.87
N SER A 47 -9.72 -24.47 22.43
CA SER A 47 -10.86 -25.05 21.72
C SER A 47 -11.81 -23.99 21.14
N LEU A 48 -11.92 -22.81 21.75
CA LEU A 48 -12.75 -21.71 21.24
C LEU A 48 -12.14 -21.01 20.03
N TYR A 49 -10.81 -20.92 19.95
CA TYR A 49 -10.11 -20.41 18.76
C TYR A 49 -10.20 -21.38 17.57
N ASN A 50 -10.63 -22.62 17.76
CA ASN A 50 -10.79 -23.59 16.66
C ASN A 50 -12.23 -23.65 16.10
N LEU A 51 -13.10 -22.72 16.51
CA LEU A 51 -14.48 -22.66 16.03
C LEU A 51 -14.57 -21.81 14.75
N SER A 52 -14.24 -22.42 13.62
CA SER A 52 -14.16 -21.75 12.31
C SER A 52 -15.49 -21.20 11.76
N SER A 53 -16.62 -21.48 12.42
CA SER A 53 -17.95 -20.99 12.05
C SER A 53 -18.40 -19.77 12.84
N LEU A 54 -17.55 -19.22 13.73
CA LEU A 54 -17.86 -18.04 14.50
C LEU A 54 -17.95 -16.80 13.62
N ILE A 55 -19.02 -16.04 13.84
CA ILE A 55 -19.30 -14.73 13.22
C ILE A 55 -19.24 -13.64 14.30
N PHE A 56 -19.53 -13.97 15.55
CA PHE A 56 -19.53 -13.03 16.67
C PHE A 56 -18.80 -13.64 17.86
N PHE A 57 -17.73 -12.99 18.30
CA PHE A 57 -16.95 -13.37 19.46
C PHE A 57 -16.71 -12.12 20.32
N ALA A 58 -17.44 -12.02 21.42
CA ALA A 58 -17.32 -10.90 22.35
C ALA A 58 -17.14 -11.40 23.78
N VAL A 59 -16.03 -11.02 24.39
CA VAL A 59 -15.68 -11.34 25.78
C VAL A 59 -15.27 -10.09 26.57
N GLY A 60 -15.62 -8.91 26.05
CA GLY A 60 -15.26 -7.60 26.60
C GLY A 60 -15.67 -7.39 28.05
N GLY A 61 -14.94 -6.56 28.79
CA GLY A 61 -15.24 -6.22 30.19
C GLY A 61 -15.16 -7.39 31.17
N ASN A 62 -14.09 -8.19 31.09
CA ASN A 62 -13.76 -9.29 31.99
C ASN A 62 -12.33 -9.13 32.58
N ASN A 63 -11.85 -10.12 33.33
CA ASN A 63 -10.47 -10.19 33.85
C ASN A 63 -9.61 -11.23 33.11
N LEU A 64 -9.91 -11.50 31.83
CA LEU A 64 -9.21 -12.52 31.03
C LEU A 64 -7.78 -12.08 30.73
N ARG A 65 -6.85 -13.03 30.82
CA ARG A 65 -5.42 -12.85 30.53
C ARG A 65 -5.04 -13.83 29.45
N ASP A 66 -4.96 -13.37 28.22
CA ASP A 66 -4.65 -14.22 27.07
C ASP A 66 -3.91 -13.42 25.99
N HIS A 67 -3.47 -14.10 24.93
CA HIS A 67 -2.80 -13.48 23.80
C HIS A 67 -3.70 -13.58 22.58
N ILE A 68 -3.71 -12.56 21.72
CA ILE A 68 -4.35 -12.69 20.41
C ILE A 68 -3.51 -13.69 19.58
N PRO A 69 -4.08 -14.78 19.07
CA PRO A 69 -3.37 -15.72 18.20
C PRO A 69 -2.66 -15.03 17.03
N VAL A 70 -1.45 -15.47 16.70
CA VAL A 70 -0.68 -14.91 15.56
C VAL A 70 -1.28 -15.30 14.21
N ASP A 71 -2.08 -16.37 14.19
CA ASP A 71 -2.79 -16.97 13.07
C ASP A 71 -4.31 -16.74 13.20
N ILE A 72 -4.71 -15.60 13.76
CA ILE A 72 -6.10 -15.28 14.08
C ILE A 72 -7.02 -15.29 12.84
N GLY A 73 -6.50 -14.93 11.66
CA GLY A 73 -7.20 -15.05 10.38
C GLY A 73 -7.58 -16.48 10.05
N ASP A 74 -6.67 -17.43 10.29
CA ASP A 74 -6.92 -18.86 10.10
C ASP A 74 -7.89 -19.43 11.15
N LYS A 75 -7.86 -18.89 12.38
CA LYS A 75 -8.74 -19.30 13.49
C LYS A 75 -10.17 -18.84 13.29
N PHE A 76 -10.35 -17.62 12.78
CA PHE A 76 -11.64 -16.95 12.66
C PHE A 76 -11.90 -16.48 11.22
N PRO A 77 -11.97 -17.39 10.25
CA PRO A 77 -12.05 -17.04 8.82
C PRO A 77 -13.35 -16.33 8.41
N GLY A 78 -14.39 -16.34 9.26
CA GLY A 78 -15.70 -15.73 8.98
C GLY A 78 -16.21 -14.81 10.08
N ILE A 79 -15.33 -14.29 10.94
CA ILE A 79 -15.72 -13.43 12.06
C ILE A 79 -16.12 -12.04 11.57
N GLY A 80 -17.30 -11.57 12.00
CA GLY A 80 -17.80 -10.21 11.82
C GLY A 80 -17.63 -9.31 13.04
N THR A 81 -17.66 -9.86 14.24
CA THR A 81 -17.39 -9.08 15.46
C THR A 81 -16.36 -9.79 16.32
N PHE A 82 -15.26 -9.10 16.62
CA PHE A 82 -14.26 -9.55 17.57
C PHE A 82 -14.03 -8.49 18.64
N SER A 83 -14.53 -8.75 19.85
CA SER A 83 -14.44 -7.83 21.00
C SER A 83 -13.77 -8.50 22.18
N VAL A 84 -12.62 -7.95 22.57
CA VAL A 84 -11.84 -8.36 23.76
C VAL A 84 -11.59 -7.17 24.69
N GLU A 85 -12.30 -6.05 24.49
CA GLU A 85 -12.11 -4.80 25.21
C GLU A 85 -12.11 -4.99 26.74
N GLY A 86 -11.40 -4.11 27.47
CA GLY A 86 -11.44 -4.09 28.93
C GLY A 86 -10.93 -5.36 29.62
N ASN A 87 -10.13 -6.17 28.93
CA ASN A 87 -9.44 -7.36 29.46
C ASN A 87 -7.92 -7.15 29.52
N GLN A 88 -7.17 -8.16 29.93
CA GLN A 88 -5.70 -8.15 30.03
C GLN A 88 -5.04 -8.86 28.84
N PHE A 89 -5.56 -8.66 27.62
CA PHE A 89 -4.99 -9.25 26.40
C PHE A 89 -3.68 -8.60 25.99
N SER A 90 -2.72 -9.40 25.54
CA SER A 90 -1.47 -8.93 24.91
C SER A 90 -1.33 -9.45 23.48
N GLY A 91 -0.36 -8.89 22.74
CA GLY A 91 0.04 -9.38 21.42
C GLY A 91 0.50 -10.84 21.40
N GLY A 92 0.68 -11.41 20.21
CA GLY A 92 0.86 -12.85 19.96
C GLY A 92 1.76 -13.62 20.93
N TYR A 93 1.58 -14.95 21.01
CA TYR A 93 2.18 -15.85 22.03
C TYR A 93 3.73 -15.82 22.15
N ASN A 94 4.44 -15.10 21.26
CA ASN A 94 5.90 -14.90 21.30
C ASN A 94 6.32 -13.42 21.24
N ASP A 95 5.37 -12.49 21.30
CA ASP A 95 5.63 -11.09 21.07
C ASP A 95 5.94 -10.36 22.38
N ILE A 96 7.23 -10.11 22.59
CA ILE A 96 7.79 -9.37 23.73
C ILE A 96 7.27 -7.92 23.75
N THR A 97 6.78 -7.41 22.61
CA THR A 97 6.26 -6.05 22.46
C THR A 97 4.76 -5.94 22.73
N GLY A 98 4.05 -7.06 22.78
CA GLY A 98 2.60 -7.08 22.95
C GLY A 98 1.84 -6.44 21.80
N SER A 99 2.36 -6.51 20.56
CA SER A 99 1.76 -5.87 19.40
C SER A 99 0.59 -6.64 18.78
N ILE A 100 -0.34 -5.93 18.14
CA ILE A 100 -1.46 -6.52 17.38
C ILE A 100 -0.86 -7.42 16.26
N PRO A 101 -1.25 -8.71 16.17
CA PRO A 101 -0.79 -9.58 15.08
C PRO A 101 -1.19 -9.05 13.71
N LEU A 102 -0.28 -9.07 12.73
CA LEU A 102 -0.57 -8.64 11.35
C LEU A 102 -1.72 -9.44 10.72
N ASP A 103 -1.89 -10.70 11.13
CA ASP A 103 -2.91 -11.61 10.64
C ASP A 103 -4.34 -11.23 11.03
N ILE A 104 -4.53 -10.26 11.95
CA ILE A 104 -5.84 -9.60 12.16
C ILE A 104 -6.32 -8.96 10.87
N GLY A 105 -5.39 -8.56 10.00
CA GLY A 105 -5.66 -8.07 8.67
C GLY A 105 -6.28 -9.08 7.70
N ASN A 106 -6.26 -10.38 8.03
CA ASN A 106 -6.85 -11.46 7.25
C ASN A 106 -8.25 -11.86 7.74
N LEU A 107 -8.84 -11.13 8.68
CA LEU A 107 -10.23 -11.30 9.11
C LEU A 107 -11.18 -10.65 8.08
N VAL A 108 -11.36 -11.33 6.94
CA VAL A 108 -12.06 -10.80 5.75
C VAL A 108 -13.51 -10.38 6.02
N GLY A 109 -14.17 -10.95 7.03
CA GLY A 109 -15.57 -10.65 7.36
C GLY A 109 -15.78 -9.61 8.46
N LEU A 110 -14.72 -8.99 8.99
CA LEU A 110 -14.74 -8.22 10.24
C LEU A 110 -15.42 -6.85 10.12
N ASP A 111 -16.61 -6.72 10.71
CA ASP A 111 -17.38 -5.46 10.81
C ASP A 111 -16.97 -4.61 12.04
N LEU A 112 -16.63 -5.25 13.15
CA LEU A 112 -16.36 -4.59 14.43
C LEU A 112 -15.19 -5.23 15.17
N LEU A 113 -14.17 -4.41 15.43
CA LEU A 113 -12.97 -4.79 16.18
C LEU A 113 -12.83 -3.92 17.43
N GLU A 114 -13.03 -4.50 18.60
CA GLU A 114 -12.94 -3.80 19.89
C GLU A 114 -11.82 -4.40 20.74
N MET A 115 -10.76 -3.62 20.95
CA MET A 115 -9.60 -4.00 21.77
C MET A 115 -9.21 -2.90 22.76
N GLU A 116 -10.09 -1.92 22.96
CA GLU A 116 -9.86 -0.80 23.85
C GLU A 116 -9.60 -1.29 25.28
N HIS A 117 -8.77 -0.57 26.03
CA HIS A 117 -8.47 -0.92 27.42
C HIS A 117 -7.90 -2.35 27.62
N THR A 118 -7.08 -2.82 26.69
CA THR A 118 -6.26 -4.04 26.83
C THR A 118 -4.75 -3.73 26.91
N PHE A 119 -3.89 -4.76 27.01
CA PHE A 119 -2.42 -4.59 26.98
C PHE A 119 -1.83 -4.73 25.56
N VAL A 120 -2.66 -4.82 24.53
CA VAL A 120 -2.18 -4.84 23.14
C VAL A 120 -1.69 -3.45 22.75
N SER A 121 -0.63 -3.41 21.96
CA SER A 121 -0.04 -2.18 21.43
C SER A 121 0.26 -2.33 19.94
N GLY A 122 0.88 -1.33 19.30
CA GLY A 122 1.13 -1.38 17.85
C GLY A 122 -0.06 -0.92 16.99
N ALA A 123 0.20 -0.78 15.69
CA ALA A 123 -0.78 -0.28 14.73
C ALA A 123 -1.77 -1.35 14.28
N ILE A 124 -3.01 -0.95 13.97
CA ILE A 124 -3.97 -1.81 13.26
C ILE A 124 -3.39 -2.09 11.86
N PRO A 125 -3.37 -3.35 11.40
CA PRO A 125 -2.87 -3.70 10.07
C PRO A 125 -3.57 -2.92 8.95
N ASP A 126 -2.79 -2.42 7.99
CA ASP A 126 -3.29 -1.53 6.93
C ASP A 126 -4.37 -2.16 6.04
N SER A 127 -4.44 -3.50 5.96
CA SER A 127 -5.48 -4.20 5.20
C SER A 127 -6.89 -3.95 5.75
N ILE A 128 -7.05 -3.61 7.04
CA ILE A 128 -8.34 -3.29 7.67
C ILE A 128 -8.84 -1.91 7.30
N CYS A 129 -7.93 -0.96 7.05
CA CYS A 129 -8.29 0.45 6.83
C CYS A 129 -8.30 0.85 5.35
N SER A 130 -8.13 -0.12 4.43
CA SER A 130 -7.82 0.20 3.03
C SER A 130 -8.98 0.84 2.27
N PHE A 131 -10.20 0.36 2.49
CA PHE A 131 -11.38 0.89 1.81
C PHE A 131 -11.74 2.31 2.28
N GLU A 132 -11.76 2.56 3.59
CA GLU A 132 -12.10 3.87 4.14
C GLU A 132 -11.01 4.91 3.82
N ALA A 133 -9.73 4.53 3.91
CA ALA A 133 -8.62 5.41 3.54
C ALA A 133 -8.68 5.80 2.05
N GLU A 134 -8.91 4.81 1.18
CA GLU A 134 -9.03 5.04 -0.26
C GLU A 134 -10.28 5.87 -0.60
N CYS A 135 -11.43 5.58 0.01
CA CYS A 135 -12.63 6.40 -0.13
C CYS A 135 -12.39 7.85 0.32
N GLU A 136 -11.72 8.05 1.46
CA GLU A 136 -11.44 9.39 1.96
C GLU A 136 -10.53 10.15 1.00
N ALA A 137 -9.42 9.55 0.57
CA ALA A 137 -8.48 10.17 -0.37
C ALA A 137 -9.16 10.51 -1.71
N LEU A 138 -9.86 9.54 -2.32
CA LEU A 138 -10.52 9.71 -3.63
C LEU A 138 -11.71 10.67 -3.57
N SER A 139 -12.37 10.82 -2.41
CA SER A 139 -13.45 11.81 -2.24
C SER A 139 -12.93 13.26 -2.26
N ARG A 140 -11.67 13.47 -1.85
CA ARG A 140 -11.02 14.78 -1.71
C ARG A 140 -10.18 15.16 -2.93
N ALA A 141 -9.59 14.19 -3.61
CA ALA A 141 -8.71 14.41 -4.75
C ALA A 141 -9.45 14.33 -6.09
N ARG A 142 -9.27 15.34 -6.96
CA ARG A 142 -9.79 15.32 -8.34
C ARG A 142 -8.78 15.94 -9.29
N HIS A 143 -8.10 15.10 -10.04
CA HIS A 143 -7.08 15.51 -11.01
C HIS A 143 -7.06 14.55 -12.20
N ARG A 144 -6.68 15.04 -13.38
CA ARG A 144 -6.67 14.24 -14.62
C ARG A 144 -5.70 13.05 -14.56
N CYS A 145 -4.62 13.20 -13.80
CA CYS A 145 -3.58 12.18 -13.61
C CYS A 145 -3.81 11.33 -12.35
N LEU A 146 -5.02 11.34 -11.78
CA LEU A 146 -5.42 10.42 -10.70
C LEU A 146 -6.60 9.57 -11.18
N ILE A 147 -6.67 8.32 -10.70
CA ILE A 147 -7.79 7.44 -11.02
C ILE A 147 -9.10 8.07 -10.51
N LYS A 148 -10.10 8.10 -11.39
CA LYS A 148 -11.40 8.64 -11.04
C LYS A 148 -12.32 7.54 -10.54
N ILE A 149 -12.73 7.65 -9.29
CA ILE A 149 -13.80 6.81 -8.75
C ILE A 149 -15.15 7.19 -9.39
N ILE A 150 -15.85 6.19 -9.94
CA ILE A 150 -17.22 6.35 -10.44
C ILE A 150 -18.19 6.31 -9.26
N THR A 151 -18.07 5.27 -8.44
CA THR A 151 -18.88 5.05 -7.24
C THR A 151 -18.16 4.09 -6.29
N CYS A 152 -18.54 4.11 -5.01
CA CYS A 152 -18.24 3.04 -4.08
C CYS A 152 -19.53 2.31 -3.69
N CYS A 153 -19.39 1.10 -3.16
CA CYS A 153 -20.46 0.31 -2.58
C CYS A 153 -19.95 -0.23 -1.25
N SER A 154 -20.77 -0.09 -0.21
CA SER A 154 -20.64 -0.80 1.05
C SER A 154 -22.02 -1.39 1.34
N SER A 155 -22.09 -2.71 1.35
CA SER A 155 -23.32 -3.49 1.51
C SER A 155 -23.00 -4.78 2.24
N ILE A 156 -24.02 -5.57 2.52
CA ILE A 156 -23.90 -6.95 2.99
C ILE A 156 -24.31 -7.88 1.85
N ASP A 157 -23.56 -8.94 1.62
CA ASP A 157 -23.85 -9.95 0.59
C ASP A 157 -25.01 -10.88 1.01
N PRO A 158 -25.53 -11.75 0.11
CA PRO A 158 -26.59 -12.69 0.45
C PRO A 158 -26.22 -13.74 1.51
N GLN A 159 -24.93 -13.90 1.83
CA GLN A 159 -24.40 -14.78 2.86
C GLN A 159 -24.26 -14.08 4.22
N GLY A 160 -24.56 -12.77 4.29
CA GLY A 160 -24.45 -11.98 5.50
C GLY A 160 -23.05 -11.45 5.76
N GLN A 161 -22.15 -11.46 4.76
CA GLN A 161 -20.78 -10.96 4.87
C GLN A 161 -20.68 -9.52 4.38
N GLU A 162 -19.77 -8.74 4.95
CA GLU A 162 -19.48 -7.39 4.47
C GLU A 162 -18.99 -7.43 3.02
N PHE A 163 -19.56 -6.56 2.18
CA PHE A 163 -19.16 -6.37 0.80
C PHE A 163 -18.83 -4.90 0.56
N LYS A 164 -17.54 -4.63 0.36
CA LYS A 164 -17.01 -3.32 -0.01
C LYS A 164 -16.43 -3.40 -1.42
N ALA A 165 -16.77 -2.42 -2.25
CA ALA A 165 -16.27 -2.33 -3.61
C ALA A 165 -16.09 -0.89 -4.06
N LEU A 166 -14.99 -0.63 -4.76
CA LEU A 166 -14.76 0.62 -5.47
C LEU A 166 -14.93 0.35 -6.96
N VAL A 167 -15.64 1.24 -7.65
CA VAL A 167 -15.92 1.12 -9.07
C VAL A 167 -15.20 2.24 -9.81
N PHE A 168 -14.31 1.84 -10.70
CA PHE A 168 -13.50 2.73 -11.54
C PHE A 168 -13.81 2.53 -13.02
N GLU A 169 -13.41 3.50 -13.84
CA GLU A 169 -13.32 3.27 -15.28
C GLU A 169 -12.20 2.27 -15.58
N ILE A 170 -12.44 1.36 -16.51
CA ILE A 170 -11.43 0.38 -16.91
C ILE A 170 -10.31 1.07 -17.69
N MET A 171 -9.06 0.78 -17.32
CA MET A 171 -7.87 1.23 -18.02
C MET A 171 -7.41 0.10 -18.97
N PRO A 172 -7.70 0.21 -20.28
CA PRO A 172 -7.60 -0.93 -21.21
C PRO A 172 -6.16 -1.38 -21.45
N ASN A 173 -5.18 -0.51 -21.22
CA ASN A 173 -3.76 -0.81 -21.41
C ASN A 173 -3.11 -1.40 -20.16
N GLY A 174 -3.86 -1.67 -19.09
CA GLY A 174 -3.32 -2.30 -17.87
C GLY A 174 -2.46 -1.34 -17.06
N SER A 175 -1.50 -1.91 -16.31
CA SER A 175 -0.58 -1.14 -15.46
C SER A 175 0.75 -0.88 -16.17
N LEU A 176 1.49 0.15 -15.76
CA LEU A 176 2.85 0.41 -16.26
C LEU A 176 3.78 -0.79 -16.00
N ASP A 177 3.59 -1.52 -14.90
CA ASP A 177 4.35 -2.73 -14.58
C ASP A 177 4.27 -3.78 -15.70
N ASP A 178 3.07 -3.99 -16.28
CA ASP A 178 2.86 -4.95 -17.36
C ASP A 178 3.65 -4.59 -18.64
N TRP A 179 3.96 -3.31 -18.84
CA TRP A 179 4.72 -2.80 -19.99
C TRP A 179 6.22 -2.80 -19.74
N LEU A 180 6.67 -2.61 -18.50
CA LEU A 180 8.07 -2.66 -18.13
C LEU A 180 8.57 -4.11 -17.99
N HIS A 181 7.72 -5.00 -17.46
CA HIS A 181 8.06 -6.38 -17.14
C HIS A 181 7.03 -7.38 -17.72
N PRO A 182 6.92 -7.47 -19.06
CA PRO A 182 5.92 -8.32 -19.71
C PRO A 182 6.13 -9.80 -19.35
N LYS A 183 5.04 -10.46 -18.91
CA LYS A 183 5.05 -11.88 -18.55
C LYS A 183 5.25 -12.72 -19.82
N SER A 184 6.19 -13.66 -19.79
CA SER A 184 6.64 -14.45 -20.95
C SER A 184 5.61 -15.38 -21.60
N ASP A 185 4.37 -15.47 -21.08
CA ASP A 185 3.37 -16.46 -21.49
C ASP A 185 2.19 -15.92 -22.33
N SER A 186 2.08 -14.60 -22.55
CA SER A 186 1.04 -14.05 -23.43
C SER A 186 1.58 -13.89 -24.85
N GLY A 187 1.11 -14.73 -25.79
CA GLY A 187 1.37 -14.62 -27.23
C GLY A 187 0.79 -13.38 -27.92
N VAL A 188 0.65 -12.28 -27.18
CA VAL A 188 0.29 -10.94 -27.64
C VAL A 188 1.59 -10.23 -28.05
N SER A 189 1.53 -9.39 -29.07
CA SER A 189 2.62 -8.49 -29.45
C SER A 189 3.28 -7.87 -28.20
N SER A 190 4.60 -7.99 -28.08
CA SER A 190 5.39 -7.33 -27.04
C SER A 190 5.22 -5.82 -27.23
N ASN A 191 4.22 -5.26 -26.54
CA ASN A 191 3.98 -3.84 -26.53
C ASN A 191 5.09 -3.20 -25.69
N THR A 192 5.83 -2.26 -26.28
CA THR A 192 6.94 -1.56 -25.61
C THR A 192 6.68 -0.07 -25.62
N LEU A 193 7.11 0.61 -24.55
CA LEU A 193 6.99 2.06 -24.43
C LEU A 193 8.21 2.75 -25.05
N ASN A 194 7.95 3.66 -26.00
CA ASN A 194 8.99 4.54 -26.53
C ASN A 194 9.36 5.65 -25.55
N LEU A 195 10.45 6.37 -25.84
CA LEU A 195 10.95 7.43 -24.96
C LEU A 195 9.93 8.57 -24.74
N SER A 196 9.21 8.98 -25.80
CA SER A 196 8.19 10.03 -25.67
C SER A 196 7.09 9.60 -24.70
N GLN A 197 6.58 8.37 -24.84
CA GLN A 197 5.55 7.81 -23.97
C GLN A 197 6.03 7.73 -22.53
N ARG A 198 7.26 7.27 -22.28
CA ARG A 198 7.83 7.24 -20.92
C ARG A 198 7.94 8.63 -20.31
N LEU A 199 8.33 9.63 -21.09
CA LEU A 199 8.39 11.04 -20.64
C LEU A 199 7.00 11.62 -20.36
N ASP A 200 6.01 11.32 -21.18
CA ASP A 200 4.62 11.76 -20.98
C ASP A 200 4.02 11.13 -19.72
N ILE A 201 4.20 9.82 -19.55
CA ILE A 201 3.80 9.07 -18.34
C ILE A 201 4.50 9.62 -17.10
N ALA A 202 5.81 9.89 -17.16
CA ALA A 202 6.56 10.47 -16.05
C ALA A 202 6.02 11.86 -15.66
N VAL A 203 5.63 12.70 -16.62
CA VAL A 203 4.98 13.98 -16.32
C VAL A 203 3.64 13.77 -15.62
N ASP A 204 2.79 12.86 -16.10
CA ASP A 204 1.49 12.58 -15.47
C ASP A 204 1.65 12.15 -14.00
N ILE A 205 2.62 11.28 -13.71
CA ILE A 205 2.90 10.80 -12.35
C ILE A 205 3.36 11.96 -11.45
N VAL A 206 4.24 12.82 -11.94
CA VAL A 206 4.76 13.94 -11.14
C VAL A 206 3.70 15.01 -10.93
N ASP A 207 2.87 15.31 -11.94
CA ASP A 207 1.71 16.21 -11.82
C ASP A 207 0.70 15.69 -10.78
N ALA A 208 0.42 14.38 -10.80
CA ALA A 208 -0.45 13.72 -9.83
C ALA A 208 0.07 13.91 -8.40
N LEU A 209 1.37 13.70 -8.19
CA LEU A 209 1.98 13.78 -6.87
C LEU A 209 2.08 15.23 -6.37
N ASP A 210 2.43 16.18 -7.25
CA ASP A 210 2.42 17.60 -6.92
C ASP A 210 1.02 18.10 -6.57
N TYR A 211 -0.02 17.58 -7.23
CA TYR A 211 -1.41 17.87 -6.89
C TYR A 211 -1.77 17.35 -5.49
N LEU A 212 -1.48 16.08 -5.18
CA LEU A 212 -1.77 15.48 -3.87
C LEU A 212 -1.05 16.21 -2.73
N HIS A 213 0.20 16.61 -2.96
CA HIS A 213 1.03 17.22 -1.94
C HIS A 213 0.78 18.71 -1.76
N ASN A 214 0.58 19.47 -2.83
CA ASN A 214 0.57 20.94 -2.74
C ASN A 214 -0.79 21.58 -3.07
N HIS A 215 -1.73 20.82 -3.61
CA HIS A 215 -2.99 21.35 -4.11
C HIS A 215 -4.23 20.70 -3.48
N CYS A 216 -4.07 19.61 -2.72
CA CYS A 216 -5.12 19.06 -1.87
C CYS A 216 -5.10 19.73 -0.50
N ASP A 217 -6.29 20.05 0.00
CA ASP A 217 -6.51 20.54 1.36
C ASP A 217 -7.65 19.73 2.02
N PRO A 218 -7.37 18.88 3.02
CA PRO A 218 -6.04 18.55 3.57
C PRO A 218 -5.08 17.84 2.60
N GLN A 219 -3.77 17.95 2.85
CA GLN A 219 -2.70 17.29 2.09
C GLN A 219 -2.84 15.76 2.14
N ILE A 220 -2.57 15.09 1.01
CA ILE A 220 -2.67 13.62 0.89
C ILE A 220 -1.28 13.06 0.57
N ILE A 221 -0.86 12.03 1.31
CA ILE A 221 0.35 11.23 1.04
C ILE A 221 -0.11 9.89 0.46
N HIS A 222 0.46 9.47 -0.68
CA HIS A 222 0.06 8.27 -1.39
C HIS A 222 0.49 6.98 -0.68
N CYS A 223 1.74 6.92 -0.22
CA CYS A 223 2.40 5.82 0.51
C CYS A 223 2.72 4.54 -0.30
N ASP A 224 2.10 4.28 -1.46
CA ASP A 224 2.41 3.09 -2.29
C ASP A 224 2.64 3.40 -3.77
N LEU A 225 3.51 4.36 -4.09
CA LEU A 225 3.79 4.72 -5.48
C LEU A 225 4.75 3.70 -6.13
N LYS A 226 4.27 2.98 -7.16
CA LYS A 226 5.01 1.94 -7.91
C LYS A 226 4.37 1.73 -9.30
N PRO A 227 5.06 1.09 -10.27
CA PRO A 227 4.53 0.86 -11.61
C PRO A 227 3.17 0.13 -11.67
N SER A 228 2.89 -0.81 -10.77
CA SER A 228 1.60 -1.52 -10.78
C SER A 228 0.41 -0.62 -10.43
N ASN A 229 0.69 0.52 -9.80
CA ASN A 229 -0.30 1.50 -9.36
C ASN A 229 -0.41 2.69 -10.35
N ILE A 230 0.30 2.62 -11.49
CA ILE A 230 0.14 3.55 -12.60
C ILE A 230 -0.66 2.84 -13.68
N LEU A 231 -1.92 3.22 -13.87
CA LEU A 231 -2.76 2.61 -14.89
C LEU A 231 -2.69 3.39 -16.19
N LEU A 232 -2.89 2.72 -17.33
CA LEU A 232 -2.77 3.34 -18.66
C LEU A 232 -4.12 3.37 -19.39
N ALA A 233 -4.57 4.58 -19.70
CA ALA A 233 -5.79 4.82 -20.48
C ALA A 233 -5.59 4.51 -21.98
N GLU A 234 -6.67 4.55 -22.76
CA GLU A 234 -6.64 4.29 -24.21
C GLU A 234 -5.68 5.22 -24.97
N ASP A 235 -5.56 6.48 -24.53
CA ASP A 235 -4.67 7.50 -25.12
C ASP A 235 -3.26 7.51 -24.51
N MET A 236 -2.92 6.51 -23.69
CA MET A 236 -1.66 6.40 -22.94
C MET A 236 -1.47 7.46 -21.85
N SER A 237 -2.51 8.21 -21.46
CA SER A 237 -2.46 8.97 -20.20
C SER A 237 -2.34 8.03 -19.01
N ALA A 238 -1.66 8.48 -17.95
CA ALA A 238 -1.23 7.63 -16.85
C ALA A 238 -1.78 8.07 -15.48
N PRO A 239 -3.06 7.80 -15.18
CA PRO A 239 -3.60 8.04 -13.85
C PRO A 239 -2.93 7.18 -12.77
N VAL A 240 -2.52 7.83 -11.68
CA VAL A 240 -2.08 7.17 -10.44
C VAL A 240 -3.29 6.60 -9.71
N ALA A 241 -3.21 5.35 -9.31
CA ALA A 241 -4.27 4.57 -8.66
C ALA A 241 -3.79 3.97 -7.33
N ASP A 242 -4.72 3.30 -6.64
CA ASP A 242 -4.51 2.55 -5.39
C ASP A 242 -4.10 3.45 -4.20
N PHE A 243 -5.12 4.02 -3.56
CA PHE A 243 -4.97 4.85 -2.36
C PHE A 243 -5.20 4.04 -1.08
N GLY A 244 -5.13 2.71 -1.15
CA GLY A 244 -5.49 1.80 -0.05
C GLY A 244 -4.67 2.02 1.22
N ILE A 245 -3.46 2.58 1.13
CA ILE A 245 -2.64 2.93 2.30
C ILE A 245 -2.29 4.41 2.40
N SER A 246 -3.01 5.24 1.63
CA SER A 246 -2.82 6.68 1.64
C SER A 246 -3.18 7.31 2.98
N LYS A 247 -2.58 8.47 3.25
CA LYS A 247 -2.79 9.22 4.49
C LYS A 247 -3.22 10.64 4.20
N VAL A 248 -4.39 11.01 4.71
CA VAL A 248 -4.89 12.38 4.70
C VAL A 248 -4.39 13.10 5.96
N LEU A 249 -3.62 14.17 5.80
CA LEU A 249 -3.04 14.92 6.92
C LEU A 249 -4.04 15.94 7.47
N SER A 250 -4.73 15.60 8.55
CA SER A 250 -5.63 16.54 9.25
C SER A 250 -4.86 17.57 10.08
N GLU A 251 -5.20 18.86 9.95
CA GLU A 251 -4.60 19.97 10.71
C GLU A 251 -4.69 19.79 12.24
N ASN A 252 -5.70 19.05 12.73
CA ASN A 252 -5.91 18.80 14.16
C ASN A 252 -4.88 17.83 14.79
N ALA A 253 -4.08 17.13 13.98
CA ALA A 253 -3.05 16.22 14.46
C ALA A 253 -1.73 16.93 14.85
N ILE A 254 -1.51 18.16 14.38
CA ILE A 254 -0.27 18.93 14.66
C ILE A 254 -0.14 19.28 16.16
N ASN A 255 -1.26 19.33 16.89
CA ASN A 255 -1.28 19.54 18.35
C ASN A 255 -1.24 18.24 19.17
N ALA A 256 -1.30 17.07 18.53
CA ALA A 256 -1.31 15.75 19.18
C ALA A 256 0.00 14.96 18.99
N GLU A 257 1.05 15.58 18.44
CA GLU A 257 2.37 14.96 18.22
C GLU A 257 3.15 14.59 19.50
N ASN A 258 2.57 14.75 20.69
CA ASN A 258 3.24 14.37 21.94
C ASN A 258 2.78 13.03 22.56
N ASN A 259 1.80 12.30 22.00
CA ASN A 259 1.33 11.06 22.68
C ASN A 259 0.85 9.89 21.82
N SER A 260 0.98 9.92 20.49
CA SER A 260 0.72 8.74 19.65
C SER A 260 1.99 8.32 18.93
N ASN A 261 2.87 7.62 19.66
CA ASN A 261 3.92 6.79 19.07
C ASN A 261 3.27 5.60 18.37
N SER A 262 2.59 5.85 17.25
CA SER A 262 2.15 4.80 16.33
C SER A 262 3.43 4.16 15.78
N THR A 263 3.86 3.04 16.37
CA THR A 263 4.93 2.22 15.82
C THR A 263 4.46 1.70 14.47
N ILE A 264 5.01 2.33 13.44
CA ILE A 264 4.71 2.18 12.02
C ILE A 264 5.07 0.76 11.58
N GLY A 265 4.05 -0.04 11.21
CA GLY A 265 4.28 -1.11 10.25
C GLY A 265 4.81 -0.48 8.96
N ILE A 266 5.84 -1.07 8.36
CA ILE A 266 6.45 -0.53 7.13
C ILE A 266 5.35 -0.40 6.07
N ARG A 267 5.03 0.84 5.69
CA ARG A 267 4.04 1.17 4.65
C ARG A 267 4.71 1.26 3.29
N GLY A 268 4.06 0.65 2.30
CA GLY A 268 4.49 0.66 0.89
C GLY A 268 5.16 -0.63 0.45
N SER A 269 5.44 -0.69 -0.84
CA SER A 269 5.96 -1.90 -1.50
C SER A 269 7.48 -2.01 -1.45
N ILE A 270 7.97 -3.24 -1.20
CA ILE A 270 9.40 -3.57 -1.16
C ILE A 270 10.11 -3.03 -2.41
N GLY A 271 11.24 -2.35 -2.22
CA GLY A 271 12.00 -1.68 -3.28
C GLY A 271 11.67 -0.20 -3.46
N TYR A 272 10.45 0.23 -3.13
CA TYR A 272 9.99 1.62 -3.26
C TYR A 272 9.86 2.34 -1.92
N VAL A 273 9.86 1.61 -0.81
CA VAL A 273 9.81 2.16 0.54
C VAL A 273 11.04 3.01 0.82
N ALA A 274 10.82 4.24 1.30
CA ALA A 274 11.89 5.14 1.72
C ALA A 274 12.65 4.57 2.92
N PRO A 275 14.00 4.66 2.96
CA PRO A 275 14.82 3.99 3.96
C PRO A 275 14.49 4.38 5.40
N GLU A 276 14.09 5.64 5.63
CA GLU A 276 13.71 6.15 6.95
C GLU A 276 12.45 5.50 7.53
N TYR A 277 11.58 4.89 6.70
CA TYR A 277 10.41 4.16 7.16
C TYR A 277 10.81 2.85 7.84
N GLY A 278 11.90 2.21 7.38
CA GLY A 278 12.51 1.07 8.06
C GLY A 278 13.16 1.43 9.41
N GLU A 279 13.43 2.72 9.63
CA GLU A 279 13.97 3.28 10.88
C GLU A 279 12.86 3.77 11.83
N GLY A 280 11.58 3.56 11.48
CA GLY A 280 10.42 3.95 12.29
C GLY A 280 9.97 5.40 12.10
N SER A 281 10.43 6.09 11.06
CA SER A 281 9.94 7.44 10.73
C SER A 281 8.51 7.40 10.18
N SER A 282 7.70 8.40 10.51
CA SER A 282 6.35 8.54 9.99
C SER A 282 6.32 8.80 8.49
N VAL A 283 5.26 8.32 7.83
CA VAL A 283 5.00 8.62 6.41
C VAL A 283 4.95 10.12 6.16
N SER A 284 5.45 10.53 5.00
CA SER A 284 5.64 11.93 4.63
C SER A 284 5.63 12.08 3.11
N THR A 285 5.36 13.29 2.63
CA THR A 285 5.48 13.63 1.21
C THR A 285 6.87 13.35 0.64
N LEU A 286 7.91 13.45 1.46
CA LEU A 286 9.28 13.14 1.04
C LEU A 286 9.49 11.64 0.79
N GLY A 287 8.74 10.75 1.42
CA GLY A 287 8.83 9.32 1.11
C GLY A 287 8.14 8.97 -0.20
N ASP A 288 7.02 9.61 -0.51
CA ASP A 288 6.42 9.53 -1.85
C ASP A 288 7.40 10.01 -2.94
N VAL A 289 8.15 11.08 -2.68
CA VAL A 289 9.22 11.56 -3.58
C VAL A 289 10.33 10.51 -3.75
N TYR A 290 10.67 9.77 -2.68
CA TYR A 290 11.63 8.67 -2.80
C TYR A 290 11.11 7.58 -3.73
N SER A 291 9.86 7.14 -3.53
CA SER A 291 9.20 6.14 -4.37
C SER A 291 9.09 6.59 -5.82
N LEU A 292 8.78 7.88 -6.06
CA LEU A 292 8.82 8.50 -7.39
C LEU A 292 10.22 8.36 -8.03
N GLY A 293 11.27 8.65 -7.26
CA GLY A 293 12.64 8.51 -7.74
C GLY A 293 12.96 7.08 -8.19
N ILE A 294 12.60 6.08 -7.38
CA ILE A 294 12.79 4.66 -7.74
C ILE A 294 11.98 4.29 -8.99
N LEU A 295 10.71 4.71 -9.07
CA LEU A 295 9.82 4.47 -10.21
C LEU A 295 10.42 5.06 -11.49
N LEU A 296 10.91 6.30 -11.46
CA LEU A 296 11.59 6.92 -12.61
C LEU A 296 12.84 6.13 -13.03
N LEU A 297 13.66 5.69 -12.07
CA LEU A 297 14.85 4.89 -12.40
C LEU A 297 14.47 3.56 -13.04
N GLU A 298 13.49 2.85 -12.51
CA GLU A 298 12.99 1.61 -13.09
C GLU A 298 12.40 1.83 -14.49
N MET A 299 11.57 2.87 -14.65
CA MET A 299 10.94 3.19 -15.93
C MET A 299 11.97 3.48 -17.01
N PHE A 300 13.15 4.04 -16.72
CA PHE A 300 14.13 4.38 -17.78
C PHE A 300 15.27 3.37 -17.90
N THR A 301 15.50 2.54 -16.89
CA THR A 301 16.48 1.43 -16.95
C THR A 301 15.86 0.10 -17.37
N GLY A 302 14.54 -0.05 -17.23
CA GLY A 302 13.83 -1.31 -17.43
C GLY A 302 14.19 -2.35 -16.37
N ARG A 303 14.73 -1.94 -15.21
CA ARG A 303 15.19 -2.84 -14.14
C ARG A 303 14.36 -2.67 -12.89
N SER A 304 13.81 -3.77 -12.40
CA SER A 304 13.05 -3.79 -11.16
C SER A 304 13.95 -3.48 -9.96
N PRO A 305 13.52 -2.65 -8.98
CA PRO A 305 14.32 -2.37 -7.78
C PRO A 305 14.60 -3.60 -6.92
N ILE A 306 13.86 -4.70 -7.15
CA ILE A 306 14.04 -6.00 -6.48
C ILE A 306 14.72 -7.04 -7.38
N ASP A 307 15.34 -6.63 -8.49
CA ASP A 307 16.14 -7.52 -9.35
C ASP A 307 17.25 -8.21 -8.54
N ASP A 308 17.48 -9.48 -8.84
CA ASP A 308 18.49 -10.32 -8.19
C ASP A 308 19.91 -9.74 -8.20
N MET A 309 20.22 -8.84 -9.13
CA MET A 309 21.52 -8.16 -9.16
C MET A 309 21.72 -7.15 -8.03
N PHE A 310 20.64 -6.62 -7.45
CA PHE A 310 20.69 -5.62 -6.38
C PHE A 310 20.82 -6.33 -5.03
N ARG A 311 22.07 -6.51 -4.59
CA ARG A 311 22.41 -7.19 -3.33
C ARG A 311 23.38 -6.38 -2.49
N GLY A 312 23.26 -6.53 -1.17
CA GLY A 312 24.14 -5.89 -0.20
C GLY A 312 23.97 -4.38 -0.21
N THR A 313 25.01 -3.66 -0.65
CA THR A 313 25.00 -2.19 -0.67
C THR A 313 24.62 -1.60 -2.02
N LEU A 314 24.44 -2.42 -3.07
CA LEU A 314 24.04 -1.98 -4.40
C LEU A 314 22.52 -2.05 -4.53
N ASP A 315 21.92 -0.90 -4.79
CA ASP A 315 20.50 -0.73 -5.08
C ASP A 315 20.34 -0.02 -6.44
N LEU A 316 19.12 0.06 -6.96
CA LEU A 316 18.82 0.70 -8.25
C LEU A 316 19.27 2.16 -8.31
N HIS A 317 19.18 2.87 -7.19
CA HIS A 317 19.68 4.24 -7.04
C HIS A 317 21.18 4.32 -7.31
N LYS A 318 21.99 3.55 -6.59
CA LYS A 318 23.46 3.55 -6.75
C LYS A 318 23.90 2.99 -8.08
N PHE A 319 23.21 1.98 -8.59
CA PHE A 319 23.46 1.45 -9.93
C PHE A 319 23.35 2.56 -10.98
N SER A 320 22.30 3.37 -10.88
CA SER A 320 22.08 4.52 -11.76
C SER A 320 23.10 5.63 -11.51
N GLU A 321 23.35 5.98 -10.24
CA GLU A 321 24.32 7.00 -9.83
C GLU A 321 25.74 6.72 -10.36
N TYR A 322 26.20 5.47 -10.27
CA TYR A 322 27.53 5.10 -10.76
C TYR A 322 27.67 5.15 -12.28
N ALA A 323 26.58 5.08 -13.03
CA ALA A 323 26.61 5.15 -14.49
C ALA A 323 26.66 6.59 -15.02
N LEU A 324 26.18 7.58 -14.25
CA LEU A 324 26.05 8.95 -14.74
C LEU A 324 27.37 9.74 -14.68
N PRO A 325 27.59 10.66 -15.65
CA PRO A 325 26.83 10.85 -16.89
C PRO A 325 27.31 9.94 -18.04
N ASP A 326 28.49 9.33 -17.91
CA ASP A 326 29.27 8.82 -19.05
C ASP A 326 28.84 7.44 -19.57
N ARG A 327 28.11 6.65 -18.77
CA ARG A 327 27.75 5.25 -19.07
C ARG A 327 26.25 5.02 -19.19
N ILE A 328 25.51 6.06 -19.59
CA ILE A 328 24.04 6.01 -19.72
C ILE A 328 23.57 4.88 -20.64
N SER A 329 24.29 4.63 -21.75
CA SER A 329 23.97 3.57 -22.71
C SER A 329 24.08 2.15 -22.14
N GLU A 330 24.78 1.96 -21.02
CA GLU A 330 24.92 0.65 -20.36
C GLU A 330 23.73 0.31 -19.45
N ILE A 331 22.98 1.33 -19.02
CA ILE A 331 21.94 1.18 -18.00
C ILE A 331 20.52 1.42 -18.50
N VAL A 332 20.36 2.15 -19.61
CA VAL A 332 19.04 2.47 -20.18
C VAL A 332 18.41 1.23 -20.81
N ASP A 333 17.08 1.15 -20.71
CA ASP A 333 16.27 0.09 -21.31
C ASP A 333 16.59 -0.05 -22.81
N SER A 334 16.96 -1.27 -23.20
CA SER A 334 17.29 -1.61 -24.60
C SER A 334 16.18 -1.26 -25.60
N THR A 335 14.90 -1.30 -25.20
CA THR A 335 13.77 -0.97 -26.07
C THR A 335 13.74 0.52 -26.44
N VAL A 336 14.22 1.39 -25.53
CA VAL A 336 14.41 2.83 -25.77
C VAL A 336 15.59 3.05 -26.70
N CYS A 337 16.68 2.31 -26.51
CA CYS A 337 17.89 2.40 -27.34
C CYS A 337 17.65 1.92 -28.78
N LEU A 338 16.93 0.81 -28.99
CA LEU A 338 16.67 0.21 -30.31
C LEU A 338 15.91 1.18 -31.24
N GLN A 339 15.03 2.01 -30.69
CA GLN A 339 14.29 3.00 -31.47
C GLN A 339 15.15 4.21 -31.86
N ALA A 340 16.25 4.46 -31.13
CA ALA A 340 17.18 5.55 -31.40
C ALA A 340 18.30 5.19 -32.40
N GLU A 341 18.40 3.94 -32.85
CA GLU A 341 19.47 3.49 -33.75
C GLU A 341 19.45 4.19 -35.12
N ASN A 342 18.25 4.62 -35.57
CA ASN A 342 18.06 5.32 -36.84
C ASN A 342 18.33 6.84 -36.77
N TYR A 343 18.67 7.37 -35.61
CA TYR A 343 18.91 8.81 -35.43
C TYR A 343 20.31 9.23 -35.89
N ASP A 344 20.40 10.45 -36.44
CA ASP A 344 21.68 11.10 -36.68
C ASP A 344 22.44 11.36 -35.37
N SER A 345 23.74 11.70 -35.47
CA SER A 345 24.60 11.87 -34.31
C SER A 345 24.15 12.99 -33.37
N ILE A 346 23.49 14.03 -33.90
CA ILE A 346 23.02 15.18 -33.13
C ILE A 346 21.79 14.78 -32.30
N THR A 347 20.85 14.09 -32.92
CA THR A 347 19.61 13.60 -32.32
C THR A 347 19.89 12.54 -31.26
N ARG A 348 20.87 11.65 -31.52
CA ARG A 348 21.36 10.70 -30.51
C ARG A 348 21.94 11.42 -29.30
N SER A 349 22.83 12.39 -29.50
CA SER A 349 23.40 13.17 -28.40
C SER A 349 22.34 13.91 -27.58
N LYS A 350 21.31 14.47 -28.22
CA LYS A 350 20.20 15.11 -27.50
C LYS A 350 19.33 14.11 -26.74
N THR A 351 19.15 12.91 -27.29
CA THR A 351 18.44 11.80 -26.62
C THR A 351 19.21 11.34 -25.39
N ASP A 352 20.53 11.16 -25.50
CA ASP A 352 21.39 10.80 -24.38
C ASP A 352 21.35 11.86 -23.28
N ASN A 353 21.40 13.15 -23.63
CA ASN A 353 21.25 14.24 -22.66
C ASN A 353 19.89 14.20 -21.96
N CYS A 354 18.81 13.91 -22.67
CA CYS A 354 17.49 13.74 -22.08
C CYS A 354 17.46 12.58 -21.07
N LEU A 355 18.03 11.44 -21.43
CA LEU A 355 18.12 10.27 -20.56
C LEU A 355 18.96 10.55 -19.31
N VAL A 356 20.10 11.24 -19.46
CA VAL A 356 20.92 11.70 -18.33
C VAL A 356 20.10 12.61 -17.41
N SER A 357 19.34 13.56 -17.95
CA SER A 357 18.52 14.46 -17.13
C SER A 357 17.42 13.72 -16.37
N VAL A 358 16.69 12.78 -16.98
CA VAL A 358 15.65 12.02 -16.28
C VAL A 358 16.25 11.14 -15.18
N ILE A 359 17.34 10.41 -15.47
CA ILE A 359 17.99 9.56 -14.48
C ILE A 359 18.57 10.40 -13.33
N ALA A 360 19.13 11.58 -13.62
CA ALA A 360 19.60 12.51 -12.59
C ALA A 360 18.46 13.00 -11.70
N LEU A 361 17.28 13.29 -12.26
CA LEU A 361 16.08 13.63 -11.49
C LEU A 361 15.64 12.46 -10.60
N GLY A 362 15.61 11.23 -11.13
CA GLY A 362 15.31 10.01 -10.37
C GLY A 362 16.26 9.80 -9.19
N ILE A 363 17.56 9.99 -9.39
CA ILE A 363 18.59 9.96 -8.32
C ILE A 363 18.33 11.06 -7.29
N SER A 364 18.06 12.30 -7.74
CA SER A 364 17.81 13.41 -6.82
C SER A 364 16.56 13.20 -5.95
N CYS A 365 15.53 12.55 -6.49
CA CYS A 365 14.32 12.20 -5.74
C CYS A 365 14.54 11.04 -4.76
N SER A 366 15.36 10.05 -5.12
CA SER A 366 15.58 8.82 -4.34
C SER A 366 16.79 8.85 -3.40
N LYS A 367 17.26 10.03 -2.98
CA LYS A 367 18.35 10.13 -2.00
C LYS A 367 17.94 9.55 -0.65
N LYS A 368 18.89 8.91 0.04
CA LYS A 368 18.65 8.29 1.36
C LYS A 368 18.19 9.30 2.40
N ASN A 369 18.84 10.46 2.46
CA ASN A 369 18.47 11.52 3.39
C ASN A 369 17.28 12.33 2.83
N PRO A 370 16.12 12.37 3.53
CA PRO A 370 14.93 13.09 3.04
C PRO A 370 15.17 14.56 2.74
N ARG A 371 16.06 15.21 3.49
CA ARG A 371 16.38 16.65 3.33
C ARG A 371 17.16 16.97 2.05
N GLU A 372 17.76 15.96 1.42
CA GLU A 372 18.53 16.13 0.19
C GLU A 372 17.69 15.86 -1.05
N ARG A 373 16.46 15.36 -0.88
CA ARG A 373 15.54 15.05 -1.98
C ARG A 373 15.01 16.31 -2.63
N THR A 374 14.85 16.28 -3.94
CA THR A 374 14.20 17.36 -4.70
C THR A 374 12.74 17.52 -4.21
N LEU A 375 12.30 18.76 -3.97
CA LEU A 375 10.88 19.02 -3.66
C LEU A 375 10.01 18.67 -4.87
N ILE A 376 8.80 18.14 -4.64
CA ILE A 376 7.94 17.65 -5.72
C ILE A 376 7.61 18.73 -6.77
N GLN A 377 7.40 19.98 -6.37
CA GLN A 377 7.19 21.11 -7.30
C GLN A 377 8.39 21.34 -8.23
N ASN A 378 9.60 21.20 -7.69
CA ASN A 378 10.82 21.34 -8.48
C ASN A 378 11.00 20.15 -9.42
N ALA A 379 10.69 18.94 -8.95
CA ALA A 379 10.70 17.75 -9.78
C ALA A 379 9.68 17.84 -10.92
N ALA A 380 8.49 18.40 -10.67
CA ALA A 380 7.46 18.65 -11.69
C ALA A 380 7.98 19.62 -12.76
N ALA A 381 8.51 20.77 -12.34
CA ALA A 381 9.06 21.74 -13.26
C ALA A 381 10.22 21.18 -14.10
N GLU A 382 11.10 20.39 -13.49
CA GLU A 382 12.24 19.76 -14.17
C GLU A 382 11.78 18.67 -15.14
N MET A 383 10.85 17.79 -14.74
CA MET A 383 10.33 16.73 -15.60
C MET A 383 9.61 17.30 -16.84
N HIS A 384 8.82 18.36 -16.67
CA HIS A 384 8.24 19.10 -17.79
C HIS A 384 9.30 19.67 -18.74
N ALA A 385 10.33 20.32 -18.19
CA ALA A 385 11.42 20.88 -19.00
C ALA A 385 12.15 19.80 -19.80
N ILE A 386 12.40 18.64 -19.20
CA ILE A 386 13.03 17.50 -19.87
C ILE A 386 12.17 16.98 -21.02
N ARG A 387 10.87 16.72 -20.77
CA ARG A 387 9.93 16.27 -21.80
C ARG A 387 9.84 17.27 -22.95
N ASP A 388 9.65 18.56 -22.64
CA ASP A 388 9.46 19.60 -23.65
C ASP A 388 10.71 19.78 -24.52
N ALA A 389 11.90 19.69 -23.90
CA ALA A 389 13.17 19.71 -24.63
C ALA A 389 13.28 18.52 -25.60
N TYR A 390 12.87 17.32 -25.19
CA TYR A 390 12.87 16.14 -26.04
C TYR A 390 11.86 16.24 -27.20
N LEU A 391 10.63 16.72 -26.94
CA LEU A 391 9.60 16.85 -27.96
C LEU A 391 10.00 17.82 -29.08
N ILE A 392 10.77 18.87 -28.77
CA ILE A 392 11.35 19.76 -29.80
C ILE A 392 12.29 18.97 -30.73
N VAL A 393 13.07 18.04 -30.17
CA VAL A 393 13.99 17.19 -30.95
C VAL A 393 13.21 16.18 -31.79
N ALA A 394 12.27 15.47 -31.20
CA ALA A 394 11.49 14.44 -31.88
C ALA A 394 10.68 15.01 -33.06
N ARG A 395 10.12 16.22 -32.91
CA ARG A 395 9.38 16.90 -34.00
C ARG A 395 10.27 17.27 -35.18
N SER A 396 11.53 17.64 -34.94
CA SER A 396 12.47 17.94 -36.03
C SER A 396 12.81 16.73 -36.88
N VAL A 397 12.78 15.52 -36.29
CA VAL A 397 13.05 14.26 -36.99
C VAL A 397 11.84 13.79 -37.82
N ALA A 398 10.62 14.17 -37.45
CA ALA A 398 9.40 13.76 -38.15
C ALA A 398 9.04 14.62 -39.39
N VAL A 399 9.78 15.71 -39.62
CA VAL A 399 9.53 16.66 -40.73
C VAL A 399 10.52 16.45 -41.91
N GLU A 400 11.55 15.64 -41.72
CA GLU A 400 12.43 15.11 -42.79
C GLU A 400 11.93 13.75 -43.28
#